data_AF-A0A4Z2CNX3-F1
#
_entry.id   AF-A0A4Z2CNX3-F1
#
_cell.length_a   1.000
_cell.length_b   1.000
_cell.length_c   1.000
_cell.angle_alpha   90.00
_cell.angle_beta   90.00
_cell.angle_gamma   90.00
#
_symmetry.space_group_name_H-M   'P 1'
#
loop_
_entity.id
_entity.type
_entity.pdbx_description
1 polymer ?
#
loop_
_entity_poly.entity_id
_entity_poly.type
_entity_poly.pdbx_seq_one_letter_code
_entity_poly.pdbx_strand_id
1 'polypeptide(L)'
;MTLNDTEVQRQIRHMMAFIDQEAREKVEEIDAKAEEEFQIEKSRLVQSQRLKIMEYYSKKEKQIELSKKIQDSNLKYQSRLKVLQSRENHIDMLLKEARERLLMVTKDRDVYRKCLAGLITEGLFQLLEPEVTIRCRQVDRELAQVCSYFFDTIFFGYIFNYFDVVSLLPNTISVAKGITIISSNSV
;
A
#
# COMPACT_ATOMS: atom_id res chain seq x y z
N MET A 1 18.82 25.05 113.00
CA MET A 1 19.84 25.12 111.93
C MET A 1 19.14 25.65 110.68
N THR A 2 19.34 26.93 110.40
CA THR A 2 18.79 27.64 109.23
C THR A 2 19.84 27.57 108.13
N LEU A 3 19.44 27.12 106.94
CA LEU A 3 20.31 27.04 105.76
C LEU A 3 20.94 28.41 105.45
N ASN A 4 22.21 28.40 105.03
CA ASN A 4 22.99 29.61 104.76
C ASN A 4 22.57 30.20 103.40
N ASP A 5 22.12 31.47 103.34
CA ASP A 5 21.54 32.10 102.14
C ASP A 5 22.45 32.04 100.89
N THR A 6 23.76 31.96 101.09
CA THR A 6 24.76 31.83 100.02
C THR A 6 24.73 30.48 99.31
N GLU A 7 24.38 29.40 100.02
CA GLU A 7 24.22 28.05 99.46
C GLU A 7 22.93 27.94 98.65
N VAL A 8 21.84 28.53 99.17
CA VAL A 8 20.55 28.63 98.47
C VAL A 8 20.71 29.36 97.13
N GLN A 9 21.43 30.49 97.11
CA GLN A 9 21.71 31.21 95.87
C GLN A 9 22.57 30.42 94.86
N ARG A 10 23.54 29.62 95.34
CA ARG A 10 24.36 28.77 94.47
C ARG A 10 23.51 27.69 93.81
N GLN A 11 22.57 27.11 94.55
CA GLN A 11 21.65 26.09 94.05
C GLN A 11 20.65 26.66 93.03
N ILE A 12 20.13 27.88 93.25
CA ILE A 12 19.28 28.59 92.28
C ILE A 12 20.05 28.83 90.97
N ARG A 13 21.31 29.30 91.03
CA ARG A 13 22.13 29.51 89.82
C ARG A 13 22.40 28.20 89.07
N HIS A 14 22.66 27.11 89.79
CA HIS A 14 22.83 25.79 89.18
C HIS A 14 21.53 25.33 88.49
N MET A 15 20.37 25.52 89.12
CA MET A 15 19.09 25.20 88.51
C MET A 15 18.81 26.06 87.26
N MET A 16 19.13 27.36 87.29
CA MET A 16 18.98 28.22 86.11
C MET A 16 19.88 27.77 84.95
N ALA A 17 21.13 27.38 85.22
CA ALA A 17 22.04 26.88 84.19
C ALA A 17 21.56 25.55 83.60
N PHE A 18 20.98 24.66 84.43
CA PHE A 18 20.37 23.43 83.96
C PHE A 18 19.18 23.71 83.03
N ILE A 19 18.30 24.64 83.41
CA ILE A 19 17.14 25.03 82.58
C ILE A 19 17.59 25.63 81.24
N ASP A 20 18.64 26.46 81.24
CA ASP A 20 19.17 27.04 79.98
C ASP A 20 19.80 25.96 79.08
N GLN A 21 20.52 25.01 79.66
CA GLN A 21 21.11 23.88 78.92
C GLN A 21 20.02 22.97 78.34
N GLU A 22 19.01 22.61 79.14
CA GLU A 22 17.89 21.78 78.69
C GLU A 22 17.10 22.48 77.56
N ALA A 23 16.91 23.79 77.65
CA ALA A 23 16.29 24.57 76.57
C ALA A 23 17.12 24.55 75.28
N ARG A 24 18.45 24.69 75.38
CA ARG A 24 19.36 24.63 74.21
C ARG A 24 19.37 23.26 73.56
N GLU A 25 19.47 22.19 74.35
CA GLU A 25 19.39 20.81 73.83
C GLU A 25 18.04 20.56 73.15
N LYS A 26 16.95 21.11 73.69
CA LYS A 26 15.64 20.99 73.05
C LYS A 26 15.57 21.73 71.72
N VAL A 27 16.19 22.91 71.60
CA VAL A 27 16.29 23.64 70.33
C VAL A 27 17.10 22.85 69.31
N GLU A 28 18.28 22.34 69.68
CA GLU A 28 19.12 21.53 68.78
C GLU A 28 18.40 20.26 68.33
N GLU A 29 17.65 19.59 69.22
CA GLU A 29 16.85 18.42 68.86
C GLU A 29 15.75 18.77 67.83
N ILE A 30 15.09 19.92 68.00
CA ILE A 30 14.06 20.38 67.08
C ILE A 30 14.67 20.70 65.70
N ASP A 31 15.79 21.41 65.67
CA ASP A 31 16.46 21.78 64.42
C ASP A 31 16.97 20.54 63.67
N ALA A 32 17.56 19.58 64.39
CA ALA A 32 18.01 18.31 63.80
C ALA A 32 16.84 17.52 63.19
N LYS A 33 15.70 17.45 63.89
CA LYS A 33 14.49 16.79 63.38
C LYS A 33 13.88 17.52 62.19
N ALA A 34 13.84 18.84 62.23
CA ALA A 34 13.30 19.65 61.13
C ALA A 34 14.11 19.45 59.85
N GLU A 35 15.45 19.38 59.95
CA GLU A 35 16.32 19.12 58.81
C GLU A 35 16.15 17.69 58.28
N GLU A 36 16.06 16.70 59.15
CA GLU A 36 15.81 15.30 58.75
C GLU A 36 14.47 15.18 57.99
N GLU A 37 13.39 15.72 58.54
CA GLU A 37 12.07 15.72 57.88
C GLU A 37 12.09 16.47 56.55
N PHE A 38 12.78 17.62 56.49
CA PHE A 38 12.94 18.38 55.25
C PHE A 38 13.63 17.56 54.16
N GLN A 39 14.73 16.88 54.48
CA GLN A 39 15.46 16.07 53.50
C GLN A 39 14.66 14.85 53.04
N ILE A 40 13.92 14.21 53.95
CA ILE A 40 13.02 13.09 53.61
C ILE A 40 11.94 13.56 52.64
N GLU A 41 11.26 14.67 52.97
CA GLU A 41 10.12 15.14 52.19
C GLU A 41 10.56 15.70 50.82
N LYS A 42 11.68 16.44 50.78
CA LYS A 42 12.33 16.86 49.53
C LYS A 42 12.66 15.66 48.65
N SER A 43 13.29 14.63 49.22
CA SER A 43 13.65 13.41 48.48
C SER A 43 12.40 12.70 47.94
N ARG A 44 11.34 12.58 48.76
CA ARG A 44 10.07 11.98 48.38
C ARG A 44 9.43 12.71 47.19
N LEU A 45 9.37 14.05 47.24
CA LEU A 45 8.82 14.88 46.17
C LEU A 45 9.61 14.73 44.87
N VAL A 46 10.95 14.78 44.94
CA VAL A 46 11.82 14.63 43.77
C VAL A 46 11.64 13.25 43.14
N GLN A 47 11.63 12.17 43.93
CA GLN A 47 11.45 10.82 43.40
C GLN A 47 10.07 10.63 42.77
N SER A 48 9.01 11.15 43.41
CA SER A 48 7.66 11.10 42.85
C SER A 48 7.56 11.79 41.49
N GLN A 49 8.16 12.98 41.34
CA GLN A 49 8.15 13.69 40.07
C GLN A 49 9.03 13.03 39.01
N ARG A 50 10.19 12.47 39.40
CA ARG A 50 11.04 11.70 38.49
C ARG A 50 10.29 10.52 37.87
N LEU A 51 9.53 9.77 38.66
CA LEU A 51 8.73 8.66 38.15
C LEU A 51 7.69 9.12 37.11
N LYS A 52 6.99 10.23 37.38
CA LYS A 52 6.03 10.80 36.40
C LYS A 52 6.71 11.21 35.10
N ILE A 53 7.89 11.83 35.19
CA ILE A 53 8.68 12.23 34.02
C ILE A 53 9.11 10.99 33.22
N MET A 54 9.62 9.95 33.91
CA MET A 54 10.02 8.70 33.28
C MET A 54 8.85 8.03 32.54
N GLU A 55 7.68 7.96 33.17
CA GLU A 55 6.49 7.37 32.54
C GLU A 55 6.04 8.16 31.31
N TYR A 56 6.04 9.50 31.39
CA TYR A 56 5.70 10.38 30.28
C TYR A 56 6.63 10.18 29.08
N TYR A 57 7.96 10.16 29.32
CA TYR A 57 8.93 9.95 28.24
C TYR A 57 8.91 8.53 27.70
N SER A 58 8.66 7.51 28.54
CA SER A 58 8.49 6.13 28.07
C SER A 58 7.30 5.98 27.12
N LYS A 59 6.16 6.62 27.42
CA LYS A 59 5.00 6.64 26.52
C LYS A 59 5.33 7.35 25.21
N LYS A 60 6.01 8.50 25.29
CA LYS A 60 6.39 9.30 24.11
C LYS A 60 7.37 8.56 23.20
N GLU A 61 8.34 7.86 23.78
CA GLU A 61 9.31 7.04 23.05
C GLU A 61 8.61 5.92 22.28
N LYS A 62 7.73 5.15 22.94
CA LYS A 62 6.95 4.09 22.30
C LYS A 62 6.08 4.62 21.15
N GLN A 63 5.48 5.79 21.32
CA GLN A 63 4.68 6.43 20.27
C GLN A 63 5.53 6.81 19.05
N ILE A 64 6.72 7.37 19.27
CA ILE A 64 7.65 7.74 18.19
C ILE A 64 8.14 6.48 17.48
N GLU A 65 8.49 5.42 18.21
CA GLU A 65 8.93 4.15 17.63
C GLU A 65 7.85 3.54 16.74
N LEU A 66 6.60 3.53 17.19
CA LEU A 66 5.46 3.08 16.39
C LEU A 66 5.27 3.94 15.14
N SER A 67 5.32 5.27 15.28
CA SER A 67 5.18 6.20 14.17
C SER A 67 6.26 5.97 13.11
N LYS A 68 7.51 5.75 13.53
CA LYS A 68 8.63 5.43 12.65
C LYS A 68 8.41 4.10 11.92
N LYS A 69 7.96 3.05 12.63
CA LYS A 69 7.62 1.76 12.00
C LYS A 69 6.53 1.91 10.93
N ILE A 70 5.50 2.72 11.19
CA ILE A 70 4.43 3.00 10.23
C ILE A 70 4.99 3.75 9.01
N GLN A 71 5.81 4.78 9.23
CA GLN A 71 6.44 5.54 8.15
C GLN A 71 7.33 4.65 7.27
N ASP A 72 8.18 3.83 7.89
CA ASP A 72 9.05 2.89 7.17
C ASP A 72 8.24 1.88 6.35
N SER A 73 7.13 1.38 6.93
CA SER A 73 6.24 0.43 6.25
C SER A 73 5.51 1.09 5.08
N ASN A 74 5.01 2.31 5.25
CA ASN A 74 4.36 3.09 4.20
C ASN A 74 5.33 3.44 3.06
N LEU A 75 6.58 3.81 3.39
CA LEU A 75 7.60 4.11 2.38
C LEU A 75 7.94 2.87 1.53
N LYS A 76 8.08 1.71 2.18
CA LYS A 76 8.27 0.42 1.49
C LYS A 76 7.07 0.08 0.60
N TYR A 77 5.86 0.26 1.13
CA TYR A 77 4.61 0.02 0.37
C TYR A 77 4.53 0.91 -0.87
N GLN A 78 4.76 2.23 -0.73
CA GLN A 78 4.78 3.16 -1.85
C GLN A 78 5.84 2.82 -2.89
N SER A 79 7.04 2.42 -2.44
CA SER A 79 8.11 2.03 -3.35
C SER A 79 7.74 0.77 -4.14
N ARG A 80 7.15 -0.23 -3.48
CA ARG A 80 6.63 -1.44 -4.13
C ARG A 80 5.52 -1.11 -5.13
N LEU A 81 4.58 -0.23 -4.76
CA LEU A 81 3.48 0.18 -5.63
C LEU A 81 4.01 0.86 -6.90
N LYS A 82 5.00 1.75 -6.78
CA LYS A 82 5.66 2.39 -7.93
C LYS A 82 6.29 1.37 -8.88
N VAL A 83 6.95 0.34 -8.34
CA VAL A 83 7.52 -0.73 -9.18
C VAL A 83 6.43 -1.50 -9.91
N LEU A 84 5.32 -1.82 -9.24
CA LEU A 84 4.19 -2.51 -9.86
C LEU A 84 3.54 -1.67 -10.97
N GLN A 85 3.27 -0.39 -10.70
CA GLN A 85 2.74 0.54 -11.70
C GLN A 85 3.69 0.69 -12.90
N SER A 86 5.00 0.79 -12.65
CA SER A 86 5.98 0.85 -13.74
C SER A 86 5.94 -0.42 -14.59
N ARG A 87 5.81 -1.60 -13.98
CA ARG A 87 5.70 -2.87 -14.72
C ARG A 87 4.44 -2.92 -15.58
N GLU A 88 3.29 -2.55 -15.01
CA GLU A 88 2.02 -2.49 -15.73
C GLU A 88 2.11 -1.52 -16.92
N ASN A 89 2.63 -0.31 -16.68
CA ASN A 89 2.86 0.67 -17.75
C ASN A 89 3.76 0.13 -18.86
N HIS A 90 4.80 -0.66 -18.53
CA HIS A 90 5.67 -1.26 -19.54
C HIS A 90 4.93 -2.31 -20.38
N ILE A 91 4.08 -3.12 -19.76
CA ILE A 91 3.24 -4.10 -20.47
C ILE A 91 2.26 -3.37 -21.39
N ASP A 92 1.59 -2.33 -20.89
CA ASP A 92 0.65 -1.54 -21.69
C ASP A 92 1.32 -0.86 -22.88
N MET A 93 2.51 -0.29 -22.67
CA MET A 93 3.32 0.29 -23.76
C MET A 93 3.70 -0.78 -24.79
N LEU A 94 4.15 -1.95 -24.35
CA LEU A 94 4.52 -3.07 -25.24
C LEU A 94 3.30 -3.55 -26.04
N LEU A 95 2.15 -3.74 -25.40
CA LEU A 95 0.92 -4.14 -26.08
C LEU A 95 0.44 -3.08 -27.07
N LYS A 96 0.57 -1.80 -26.72
CA LYS A 96 0.25 -0.69 -27.63
C LYS A 96 1.18 -0.70 -28.84
N GLU A 97 2.48 -0.84 -28.64
CA GLU A 97 3.47 -0.91 -29.73
C GLU A 97 3.22 -2.14 -30.61
N ALA A 98 2.93 -3.30 -30.03
CA ALA A 98 2.58 -4.51 -30.77
C ALA A 98 1.33 -4.31 -31.64
N ARG A 99 0.28 -3.67 -31.10
CA ARG A 99 -0.92 -3.30 -31.87
C ARG A 99 -0.59 -2.34 -33.02
N GLU A 100 0.26 -1.34 -32.78
CA GLU A 100 0.72 -0.42 -33.81
C GLU A 100 1.52 -1.13 -34.91
N ARG A 101 2.41 -2.07 -34.55
CA ARG A 101 3.14 -2.91 -35.52
C ARG A 101 2.20 -3.80 -36.34
N LEU A 102 1.17 -4.40 -35.73
CA LEU A 102 0.13 -5.16 -36.44
C LEU A 102 -0.64 -4.26 -37.43
N LEU A 103 -0.92 -3.00 -37.06
CA LEU A 103 -1.51 -2.03 -37.98
C LEU A 103 -0.58 -1.68 -39.16
N MET A 104 0.74 -1.78 -39.01
CA MET A 104 1.68 -1.56 -40.11
C MET A 104 1.74 -2.74 -41.08
N VAL A 105 1.79 -3.98 -40.59
CA VAL A 105 1.78 -5.21 -41.44
C VAL A 105 0.57 -5.22 -42.38
N THR A 106 -0.53 -4.69 -41.88
CA THR A 106 -1.79 -4.67 -42.60
C THR A 106 -1.96 -3.51 -43.58
N LYS A 107 -0.94 -2.68 -43.75
CA LYS A 107 -0.84 -1.74 -44.88
C LYS A 107 -0.31 -2.44 -46.13
N ASP A 108 0.45 -3.51 -45.97
CA ASP A 108 0.92 -4.34 -47.08
C ASP A 108 -0.20 -5.30 -47.51
N ARG A 109 -0.74 -5.05 -48.71
CA ARG A 109 -1.93 -5.76 -49.23
C ARG A 109 -1.65 -7.24 -49.49
N ASP A 110 -0.44 -7.60 -49.91
CA ASP A 110 -0.11 -8.98 -50.27
C ASP A 110 0.12 -9.85 -49.03
N VAL A 111 0.85 -9.31 -48.06
CA VAL A 111 1.05 -9.96 -46.76
C VAL A 111 -0.28 -10.08 -46.03
N TYR A 112 -1.07 -8.99 -46.01
CA TYR A 112 -2.38 -9.00 -45.35
C TYR A 112 -3.35 -9.99 -45.98
N ARG A 113 -3.39 -10.10 -47.32
CA ARG A 113 -4.24 -11.08 -48.02
C ARG A 113 -3.92 -12.51 -47.61
N LYS A 114 -2.64 -12.89 -47.54
CA LYS A 114 -2.21 -14.23 -47.09
C LYS A 114 -2.62 -14.50 -45.65
N CYS A 115 -2.40 -13.54 -44.75
CA CYS A 115 -2.81 -13.65 -43.35
C CYS A 115 -4.33 -13.79 -43.22
N LEU A 116 -5.11 -12.99 -43.96
CA LEU A 116 -6.57 -13.02 -43.93
C LEU A 116 -7.12 -14.36 -44.41
N ALA A 117 -6.55 -14.91 -45.50
CA ALA A 117 -6.92 -16.22 -46.01
C ALA A 117 -6.65 -17.34 -44.97
N GLY A 118 -5.50 -17.29 -44.29
CA GLY A 118 -5.16 -18.22 -43.21
C GLY A 118 -6.12 -18.15 -42.02
N LEU A 119 -6.43 -16.94 -41.54
CA LEU A 119 -7.38 -16.73 -40.44
C LEU A 119 -8.79 -17.20 -40.77
N ILE A 120 -9.25 -17.00 -42.01
CA ILE A 120 -10.54 -17.53 -42.48
C ILE A 120 -10.49 -19.06 -42.43
N THR A 121 -9.44 -19.67 -42.98
CA THR A 121 -9.29 -21.12 -43.03
C THR A 121 -9.31 -21.74 -41.64
N GLU A 122 -8.57 -21.16 -40.69
CA GLU A 122 -8.53 -21.60 -39.29
C GLU A 122 -9.92 -21.56 -38.65
N GLY A 123 -10.64 -20.45 -38.80
CA GLY A 123 -11.99 -20.32 -38.22
C GLY A 123 -13.01 -21.25 -38.87
N LEU A 124 -12.91 -21.53 -40.17
CA LEU A 124 -13.77 -22.51 -40.85
C LEU A 124 -13.51 -23.94 -40.36
N PHE A 125 -12.25 -24.32 -40.23
CA PHE A 125 -11.88 -25.62 -39.66
C PHE A 125 -12.27 -25.78 -38.18
N GLN A 126 -12.39 -24.68 -37.44
CA GLN A 126 -12.84 -24.73 -36.05
C GLN A 126 -14.36 -24.90 -35.93
N LEU A 127 -15.15 -24.35 -36.87
CA LEU A 127 -16.61 -24.42 -36.84
C LEU A 127 -17.16 -25.70 -37.49
N LEU A 128 -16.61 -26.16 -38.61
CA LEU A 128 -17.05 -27.39 -39.32
C LEU A 128 -18.55 -27.44 -39.63
N GLU A 129 -19.17 -26.30 -39.92
CA GLU A 129 -20.59 -26.20 -40.24
C GLU A 129 -20.86 -25.94 -41.72
N PRO A 130 -21.99 -26.42 -42.27
CA PRO A 130 -22.23 -26.30 -43.70
C PRO A 130 -22.53 -24.88 -44.19
N GLU A 131 -23.03 -24.01 -43.31
CA GLU A 131 -23.35 -22.63 -43.63
C GLU A 131 -22.70 -21.70 -42.62
N VAL A 132 -21.96 -20.71 -43.13
CA VAL A 132 -21.15 -19.85 -42.28
C VAL A 132 -21.24 -18.40 -42.74
N THR A 133 -21.44 -17.49 -41.78
CA THR A 133 -21.47 -16.05 -42.03
C THR A 133 -20.14 -15.42 -41.62
N ILE A 134 -19.47 -14.77 -42.57
CA ILE A 134 -18.20 -14.08 -42.36
C ILE A 134 -18.48 -12.59 -42.13
N ARG A 135 -18.21 -12.10 -40.92
CA ARG A 135 -18.28 -10.66 -40.61
C ARG A 135 -16.91 -10.02 -40.74
N CYS A 136 -16.80 -9.05 -41.63
CA CYS A 136 -15.58 -8.27 -41.84
C CYS A 136 -15.87 -6.77 -41.77
N ARG A 137 -14.81 -5.96 -41.80
CA ARG A 137 -14.95 -4.50 -41.92
C ARG A 137 -15.24 -4.12 -43.36
N GLN A 138 -15.87 -2.97 -43.55
CA GLN A 138 -16.29 -2.51 -44.88
C GLN A 138 -15.10 -2.38 -45.85
N VAL A 139 -13.96 -1.91 -45.36
CA VAL A 139 -12.72 -1.75 -46.14
C VAL A 139 -12.07 -3.07 -46.56
N ASP A 140 -12.34 -4.16 -45.84
CA ASP A 140 -11.74 -5.48 -46.09
C ASP A 140 -12.69 -6.40 -46.88
N ARG A 141 -13.90 -5.94 -47.22
CA ARG A 141 -14.95 -6.75 -47.87
C ARG A 141 -14.49 -7.35 -49.19
N GLU A 142 -13.88 -6.55 -50.06
CA GLU A 142 -13.39 -7.01 -51.36
C GLU A 142 -12.30 -8.08 -51.21
N LEU A 143 -11.37 -7.88 -50.26
CA LEU A 143 -10.31 -8.84 -49.98
C LEU A 143 -10.86 -10.14 -49.38
N ALA A 144 -11.83 -10.05 -48.47
CA ALA A 144 -12.47 -11.20 -47.86
C ALA A 144 -13.26 -12.03 -48.89
N GLN A 145 -13.99 -11.39 -49.79
CA GLN A 145 -14.69 -12.06 -50.89
C GLN A 145 -13.72 -12.81 -51.81
N VAL A 146 -12.64 -12.14 -52.25
CA VAL A 146 -11.62 -12.76 -53.12
C VAL A 146 -10.95 -13.96 -52.43
N CYS A 147 -10.70 -13.89 -51.12
CA CYS A 147 -10.18 -15.03 -50.37
C CYS A 147 -11.20 -16.16 -50.24
N SER A 148 -12.49 -15.86 -50.03
CA SER A 148 -13.56 -16.85 -49.90
C SER A 148 -13.73 -17.71 -51.15
N TYR A 149 -13.73 -17.10 -52.34
CA TYR A 149 -13.88 -17.83 -53.61
C TYR A 149 -12.72 -18.79 -53.91
N PHE A 150 -11.51 -18.46 -53.42
CA PHE A 150 -10.36 -19.35 -53.54
C PHE A 150 -10.54 -20.64 -52.72
N PHE A 151 -11.25 -20.56 -51.59
CA PHE A 151 -11.52 -21.71 -50.74
C PHE A 151 -12.67 -22.57 -51.25
N ASP A 152 -13.70 -21.99 -51.86
CA ASP A 152 -14.73 -22.77 -52.56
C ASP A 152 -14.09 -23.74 -53.56
N THR A 153 -13.08 -23.28 -54.31
CA THR A 153 -12.39 -24.12 -55.31
C THR A 153 -11.56 -25.26 -54.68
N ILE A 154 -11.00 -25.05 -53.48
CA ILE A 154 -10.11 -26.01 -52.80
C ILE A 154 -10.91 -27.01 -51.95
N PHE A 155 -12.05 -26.60 -51.40
CA PHE A 155 -12.88 -27.40 -50.49
C PHE A 155 -14.13 -27.96 -51.15
N PHE A 156 -14.32 -27.76 -52.47
CA PHE A 156 -15.46 -28.30 -53.23
C PHE A 156 -15.48 -29.84 -53.10
N GLY A 157 -16.32 -30.32 -52.17
CA GLY A 157 -16.44 -31.74 -51.80
C GLY A 157 -16.57 -32.01 -50.29
N TYR A 158 -16.22 -31.05 -49.41
CA TYR A 158 -16.35 -31.20 -47.95
C TYR A 158 -17.15 -30.05 -47.32
N ILE A 159 -18.34 -30.40 -46.83
CA ILE A 159 -19.14 -29.77 -45.77
C ILE A 159 -19.68 -28.33 -46.03
N PHE A 160 -18.93 -27.38 -46.57
CA PHE A 160 -19.33 -25.96 -46.63
C PHE A 160 -20.02 -25.57 -47.96
N ASN A 161 -21.26 -25.10 -47.91
CA ASN A 161 -22.11 -24.81 -49.08
C ASN A 161 -22.48 -23.32 -49.26
N TYR A 162 -22.38 -22.49 -48.22
CA TYR A 162 -22.82 -21.09 -48.30
C TYR A 162 -22.00 -20.15 -47.42
N PHE A 163 -21.46 -19.10 -48.04
CA PHE A 163 -20.71 -18.02 -47.37
C PHE A 163 -21.43 -16.68 -47.58
N ASP A 164 -22.00 -16.12 -46.52
CA ASP A 164 -22.48 -14.73 -46.56
C ASP A 164 -21.46 -13.80 -45.91
N VAL A 165 -20.99 -12.80 -46.65
CA VAL A 165 -20.01 -11.82 -46.17
C VAL A 165 -20.73 -10.54 -45.78
N VAL A 166 -20.95 -10.36 -44.47
CA VAL A 166 -21.73 -9.24 -43.92
C VAL A 166 -20.79 -8.19 -43.28
N SER A 167 -20.89 -6.94 -43.72
CA SER A 167 -20.06 -5.83 -43.22
C SER A 167 -20.67 -5.16 -41.97
N LEU A 168 -20.43 -5.73 -40.78
CA LEU A 168 -21.04 -5.26 -39.51
C LEU A 168 -20.02 -4.87 -38.43
N LEU A 169 -18.72 -5.00 -38.68
CA LEU A 169 -17.71 -4.70 -37.66
C LEU A 169 -17.45 -3.18 -37.55
N PRO A 170 -17.52 -2.58 -36.33
CA PRO A 170 -17.25 -1.16 -36.14
C PRO A 170 -15.79 -0.81 -36.47
N ASN A 171 -15.58 0.36 -37.06
CA ASN A 171 -14.25 0.86 -37.49
C ASN A 171 -13.35 1.31 -36.31
N THR A 172 -13.55 0.80 -35.11
CA THR A 172 -12.79 1.17 -33.91
C THR A 172 -11.45 0.43 -33.84
N ILE A 173 -10.46 1.04 -33.17
CA ILE A 173 -9.10 0.49 -32.98
C ILE A 173 -9.10 -0.89 -32.30
N SER A 174 -10.15 -1.23 -31.54
CA SER A 174 -10.28 -2.56 -30.93
C SER A 174 -10.58 -3.67 -31.94
N VAL A 175 -11.17 -3.34 -33.10
CA VAL A 175 -11.38 -4.25 -34.23
C VAL A 175 -10.30 -3.98 -35.29
N ALA A 176 -9.06 -3.77 -34.81
CA ALA A 176 -7.96 -3.21 -35.58
C ALA A 176 -7.65 -3.92 -36.89
N LYS A 177 -7.98 -5.23 -37.02
CA LYS A 177 -8.13 -6.04 -38.25
C LYS A 177 -8.39 -7.49 -37.85
N GLY A 178 -9.52 -8.04 -38.29
CA GLY A 178 -9.91 -9.41 -38.00
C GLY A 178 -11.26 -9.70 -38.63
N ILE A 179 -11.51 -10.98 -38.85
CA ILE A 179 -12.80 -11.50 -39.32
C ILE A 179 -13.44 -12.20 -38.13
N THR A 180 -14.74 -12.01 -37.95
CA THR A 180 -15.53 -12.82 -37.02
C THR A 180 -16.37 -13.78 -37.83
N ILE A 181 -16.17 -15.07 -37.62
CA ILE A 181 -16.92 -16.11 -38.32
C ILE A 181 -18.01 -16.61 -37.36
N ILE A 182 -19.24 -16.67 -37.85
CA ILE A 182 -20.40 -17.03 -37.05
C ILE A 182 -21.18 -18.14 -37.77
N SER A 183 -21.61 -19.13 -36.99
CA SER A 183 -22.55 -20.17 -37.38
C SER A 183 -23.89 -19.59 -37.81
N SER A 184 -24.50 -20.13 -38.87
CA SER A 184 -25.86 -19.73 -39.29
C SER A 184 -26.94 -20.02 -38.25
N ASN A 185 -26.69 -20.92 -37.28
CA ASN A 185 -27.61 -21.23 -36.17
C ASN A 185 -27.54 -20.24 -35.00
N SER A 186 -26.63 -19.27 -35.04
CA SER A 186 -26.40 -18.29 -33.98
C SER A 186 -26.91 -16.91 -34.37
N VAL A 187 -28.24 -16.78 -34.50
CA VAL A 187 -28.95 -15.48 -34.54
C VAL A 187 -29.41 -15.10 -33.14
#